data_AF-A0A2W5FHY2-F1
#
_entry.id   AF-A0A2W5FHY2-F1
#
_cell.length_a   1.000
_cell.length_b   1.000
_cell.length_c   1.000
_cell.angle_alpha   90.00
_cell.angle_beta   90.00
_cell.angle_gamma   90.00
#
_symmetry.space_group_name_H-M   'P 1'
#
loop_
_entity.id
_entity.type
_entity.pdbx_description
1 polymer ?
#
loop_
_entity_poly.entity_id
_entity_poly.type
_entity_poly.pdbx_seq_one_letter_code
_entity_poly.pdbx_strand_id
1 'polypeptide(L)'
;VQEIQSTISYLARFGYAQDDGLDIMLISKPDFGSLVEGMLNFKCNFNTLTLQRAAEIAGLNIGRGADPHYAESLHVAWYAKKLRPLMPMKSREIETVAKPRKMAFLAMLAITAGFGYLLFNLSNEYQALNAAQQNAAEVQKMQVLADQIYQEEIKRKEALGIDIKLIQGALGIYKEYDKMTFDPLPMLEAIGSELQGMQVSSMDMAESLSPAEAGVVNYDGTPASNKSIATTLNFTFPGTIEPQVGNEQLDALRKRLTAKLPGYEVKVSKQLADLTYTGEISSETGFTAARRKADDVYTGGIEIIRELKNAGNTGTP
;
A
#
# COMPACT_ATOMS: atom_id res chain seq x y z
N VAL A 1 -48.10 -62.32 -3.80
CA VAL A 1 -49.46 -62.16 -3.23
C VAL A 1 -49.50 -62.40 -1.73
N GLN A 2 -48.86 -63.47 -1.21
CA GLN A 2 -48.76 -63.72 0.24
C GLN A 2 -48.24 -62.51 1.03
N GLU A 3 -47.17 -61.85 0.55
CA GLU A 3 -46.63 -60.63 1.17
C GLU A 3 -47.61 -59.44 1.18
N ILE A 4 -48.43 -59.30 0.14
CA ILE A 4 -49.46 -58.24 0.06
C ILE A 4 -50.56 -58.51 1.09
N GLN A 5 -51.02 -59.75 1.19
CA GLN A 5 -52.02 -60.15 2.20
C GLN A 5 -51.50 -60.00 3.63
N SER A 6 -50.23 -60.35 3.87
CA SER A 6 -49.56 -60.14 5.16
C SER A 6 -49.45 -58.65 5.51
N THR A 7 -49.11 -57.81 4.54
CA THR A 7 -49.00 -56.35 4.73
C THR A 7 -50.36 -55.73 5.03
N ILE A 8 -51.43 -56.15 4.34
CA ILE A 8 -52.79 -55.69 4.61
C ILE A 8 -53.27 -56.15 5.98
N SER A 9 -53.01 -57.41 6.33
CA SER A 9 -53.33 -57.95 7.66
C SER A 9 -52.60 -57.20 8.77
N TYR A 10 -51.38 -56.72 8.50
CA TYR A 10 -50.63 -55.87 9.39
C TYR A 10 -51.25 -54.47 9.49
N LEU A 11 -51.61 -53.84 8.37
CA LEU A 11 -52.27 -52.53 8.34
C LEU A 11 -53.62 -52.55 9.08
N ALA A 12 -54.38 -53.65 8.97
CA ALA A 12 -55.63 -53.84 9.71
C ALA A 12 -55.44 -53.77 11.23
N ARG A 13 -54.27 -54.17 11.75
CA ARG A 13 -53.95 -54.05 13.20
C ARG A 13 -53.80 -52.60 13.66
N PHE A 14 -53.59 -51.66 12.74
CA PHE A 14 -53.53 -50.22 13.03
C PHE A 14 -54.88 -49.52 12.83
N GLY A 15 -55.97 -50.28 12.68
CA GLY A 15 -57.33 -49.74 12.56
C GLY A 15 -57.78 -49.45 11.13
N TYR A 16 -57.02 -49.91 10.12
CA TYR A 16 -57.47 -49.84 8.71
C TYR A 16 -58.69 -50.75 8.49
N ALA A 17 -59.81 -50.16 8.08
CA ALA A 17 -60.99 -50.87 7.63
C ALA A 17 -60.95 -51.04 6.10
N GLN A 18 -61.52 -52.13 5.57
CA GLN A 18 -61.54 -52.35 4.11
C GLN A 18 -62.33 -51.27 3.34
N ASP A 19 -63.20 -50.53 4.03
CA ASP A 19 -63.96 -49.41 3.49
C ASP A 19 -63.16 -48.10 3.39
N ASP A 20 -61.97 -48.02 4.00
CA ASP A 20 -61.12 -46.81 3.99
C ASP A 20 -60.50 -46.51 2.61
N GLY A 21 -60.64 -47.43 1.65
CA GLY A 21 -60.17 -47.30 0.28
C GLY A 21 -58.65 -47.45 0.16
N LEU A 22 -58.20 -48.58 -0.39
CA LEU A 22 -56.77 -48.82 -0.66
C LEU A 22 -56.45 -48.51 -2.12
N ASP A 23 -55.46 -47.66 -2.37
CA ASP A 23 -54.84 -47.51 -3.69
C ASP A 23 -53.53 -48.31 -3.71
N ILE A 24 -53.45 -49.30 -4.59
CA ILE A 24 -52.29 -50.15 -4.77
C ILE A 24 -51.69 -49.84 -6.13
N MET A 25 -50.47 -49.31 -6.13
CA MET A 25 -49.70 -49.08 -7.35
C MET A 25 -48.63 -50.16 -7.50
N LEU A 26 -48.72 -50.96 -8.56
CA LEU A 26 -47.73 -51.99 -8.89
C LEU A 26 -46.91 -51.58 -10.11
N ILE A 27 -45.59 -51.45 -9.92
CA ILE A 27 -44.65 -51.26 -11.04
C ILE A 27 -44.23 -52.64 -11.54
N SER A 28 -44.72 -53.04 -12.71
CA SER A 28 -44.44 -54.37 -13.28
C SER A 28 -44.63 -54.39 -14.79
N LYS A 29 -44.37 -55.55 -15.40
CA LYS A 29 -44.77 -55.78 -16.79
C LYS A 29 -46.30 -55.83 -16.90
N PRO A 30 -46.90 -55.34 -18.01
CA PRO A 30 -48.35 -55.33 -18.19
C PRO A 30 -49.01 -56.69 -17.92
N ASP A 31 -48.42 -57.77 -18.44
CA ASP A 31 -48.96 -59.14 -18.32
C ASP A 31 -49.02 -59.64 -16.86
N PHE A 32 -48.06 -59.22 -16.03
CA PHE A 32 -48.00 -59.63 -14.63
C PHE A 32 -48.95 -58.82 -13.76
N GLY A 33 -49.17 -57.54 -14.12
CA GLY A 33 -50.11 -56.67 -13.44
C GLY A 33 -51.53 -57.22 -13.44
N SER A 34 -52.02 -57.66 -14.60
CA SER A 34 -53.36 -58.25 -14.73
C SER A 34 -53.51 -59.57 -13.96
N LEU A 35 -52.43 -60.36 -13.85
CA LEU A 35 -52.46 -61.59 -13.06
C LEU A 35 -52.57 -61.30 -11.57
N VAL A 36 -51.82 -60.29 -11.08
CA VAL A 36 -51.90 -59.89 -9.67
C VAL A 36 -53.27 -59.32 -9.34
N GLU A 37 -53.85 -58.49 -10.22
CA GLU A 37 -55.20 -57.94 -10.06
C GLU A 37 -56.25 -59.04 -9.86
N GLY A 38 -56.21 -60.08 -10.71
CA GLY A 38 -57.13 -61.22 -10.59
C GLY A 38 -56.93 -62.07 -9.33
N MET A 39 -55.80 -61.94 -8.64
CA MET A 39 -55.52 -62.64 -7.38
C MET A 39 -55.89 -61.82 -6.13
N LEU A 40 -56.27 -60.54 -6.29
CA LEU A 40 -56.67 -59.68 -5.17
C LEU A 40 -58.16 -59.89 -4.87
N ASN A 41 -58.46 -60.44 -3.69
CA ASN A 41 -59.83 -60.76 -3.26
C ASN A 41 -60.46 -59.69 -2.34
N PHE A 42 -60.03 -58.43 -2.43
CA PHE A 42 -60.55 -57.33 -1.61
C PHE A 42 -60.72 -56.06 -2.45
N LYS A 43 -61.60 -55.17 -2.00
CA LYS A 43 -61.92 -53.92 -2.70
C LYS A 43 -60.73 -52.95 -2.62
N CYS A 44 -60.08 -52.69 -3.76
CA CYS A 44 -59.01 -51.69 -3.87
C CYS A 44 -59.00 -51.05 -5.26
N ASN A 45 -58.45 -49.84 -5.34
CA ASN A 45 -58.08 -49.23 -6.60
C ASN A 45 -56.70 -49.77 -6.98
N PHE A 46 -56.65 -50.67 -7.95
CA PHE A 46 -55.40 -51.27 -8.38
C PHE A 46 -54.92 -50.61 -9.67
N ASN A 47 -53.73 -50.02 -9.62
CA ASN A 47 -53.09 -49.33 -10.73
C ASN A 47 -51.79 -50.04 -11.10
N THR A 48 -51.64 -50.40 -12.36
CA THR A 48 -50.40 -50.99 -12.88
C THR A 48 -49.64 -49.97 -13.72
N LEU A 49 -48.35 -49.81 -13.44
CA LEU A 49 -47.47 -48.93 -14.20
C LEU A 49 -46.29 -49.73 -14.75
N THR A 50 -45.91 -49.42 -15.99
CA THR A 50 -44.62 -49.89 -16.51
C THR A 50 -43.49 -49.09 -15.88
N LEU A 51 -42.29 -49.69 -15.83
CA LEU A 51 -41.09 -49.05 -15.30
C LEU A 51 -40.82 -47.68 -15.96
N GLN A 52 -40.98 -47.61 -17.28
CA GLN A 52 -40.79 -46.40 -18.06
C GLN A 52 -41.85 -45.34 -17.72
N ARG A 53 -43.11 -45.74 -17.58
CA ARG A 53 -44.18 -44.80 -17.22
C ARG A 53 -44.01 -44.27 -15.80
N ALA A 54 -43.59 -45.11 -14.86
CA ALA A 54 -43.26 -44.71 -13.50
C ALA A 54 -42.09 -43.70 -13.47
N ALA A 55 -41.06 -43.92 -14.29
CA ALA A 55 -39.94 -42.98 -14.42
C ALA A 55 -40.37 -41.63 -15.02
N GLU A 56 -41.20 -41.65 -16.06
CA GLU A 56 -41.75 -40.43 -16.66
C GLU A 56 -42.56 -39.61 -15.65
N ILE A 57 -43.47 -40.26 -14.91
CA ILE A 57 -44.29 -39.61 -13.87
C ILE A 57 -43.39 -39.02 -12.78
N ALA A 58 -42.31 -39.71 -12.40
CA ALA A 58 -41.36 -39.23 -11.41
C ALA A 58 -40.36 -38.17 -11.94
N GLY A 59 -40.40 -37.87 -13.25
CA GLY A 59 -39.43 -37.01 -13.93
C GLY A 59 -38.00 -37.54 -13.78
N LEU A 60 -37.82 -38.85 -13.98
CA LEU A 60 -36.56 -39.57 -13.92
C LEU A 60 -36.19 -40.07 -15.31
N ASN A 61 -34.92 -39.89 -15.70
CA ASN A 61 -34.40 -40.43 -16.95
C ASN A 61 -33.77 -41.79 -16.67
N ILE A 62 -34.54 -42.86 -16.86
CA ILE A 62 -34.00 -44.22 -16.93
C ILE A 62 -33.73 -44.51 -18.41
N GLY A 63 -32.50 -44.89 -18.76
CA GLY A 63 -32.10 -45.06 -20.17
C GLY A 63 -33.02 -46.00 -20.95
N ARG A 64 -33.11 -45.82 -22.27
CA ARG A 64 -34.02 -46.55 -23.19
C ARG A 64 -33.82 -48.09 -23.26
N GLY A 65 -32.85 -48.64 -22.53
CA GLY A 65 -32.56 -50.07 -22.45
C GLY A 65 -32.67 -50.64 -21.03
N ALA A 66 -33.33 -49.95 -20.10
CA ALA A 66 -33.56 -50.48 -18.76
C ALA A 66 -34.41 -51.75 -18.83
N ASP A 67 -33.93 -52.83 -18.22
CA ASP A 67 -34.63 -54.11 -18.19
C ASP A 67 -35.99 -53.94 -17.48
N PRO A 68 -37.13 -54.23 -18.15
CA PRO A 68 -38.45 -54.10 -17.55
C PRO A 68 -38.73 -55.07 -16.41
N HIS A 69 -37.89 -56.07 -16.16
CA HIS A 69 -38.04 -57.00 -15.05
C HIS A 69 -37.59 -56.42 -13.70
N TYR A 70 -36.71 -55.42 -13.69
CA TYR A 70 -36.10 -54.91 -12.46
C TYR A 70 -36.35 -53.41 -12.27
N ALA A 71 -36.79 -53.03 -11.06
CA ALA A 71 -37.00 -51.62 -10.70
C ALA A 71 -35.73 -50.89 -10.23
N GLU A 72 -34.56 -51.55 -10.32
CA GLU A 72 -33.28 -51.01 -9.82
C GLU A 72 -32.89 -49.71 -10.53
N SER A 73 -33.07 -49.63 -11.85
CA SER A 73 -32.78 -48.43 -12.63
C SER A 73 -33.61 -47.22 -12.17
N LEU A 74 -34.88 -47.44 -11.82
CA LEU A 74 -35.75 -46.43 -11.25
C LEU A 74 -35.27 -46.00 -9.86
N HIS A 75 -34.88 -46.95 -9.00
CA HIS A 75 -34.35 -46.66 -7.68
C HIS A 75 -33.03 -45.88 -7.75
N VAL A 76 -32.12 -46.25 -8.65
CA VAL A 76 -30.85 -45.56 -8.88
C VAL A 76 -31.09 -44.15 -9.43
N ALA A 77 -31.98 -43.99 -10.42
CA ALA A 77 -32.31 -42.68 -10.96
C ALA A 77 -32.94 -41.77 -9.90
N TRP A 78 -33.85 -42.30 -9.08
CA TRP A 78 -34.44 -41.60 -7.96
C TRP A 78 -33.40 -41.17 -6.93
N TYR A 79 -32.46 -42.06 -6.60
CA TYR A 79 -31.37 -41.78 -5.67
C TYR A 79 -30.42 -40.72 -6.23
N ALA A 80 -30.06 -40.80 -7.52
CA ALA A 80 -29.18 -39.84 -8.19
C ALA A 80 -29.78 -38.43 -8.27
N LYS A 81 -31.11 -38.31 -8.43
CA LYS A 81 -31.81 -37.02 -8.40
C LYS A 81 -31.72 -36.32 -7.03
N LYS A 82 -31.40 -37.04 -5.96
CA LYS A 82 -31.21 -36.45 -4.63
C LYS A 82 -29.78 -35.90 -4.49
N LEU A 83 -29.66 -34.58 -4.59
CA LEU A 83 -28.41 -33.84 -4.32
C LEU A 83 -27.84 -34.08 -2.90
N ARG A 84 -28.70 -34.48 -1.96
CA ARG A 84 -28.31 -34.94 -0.63
C ARG A 84 -29.14 -36.17 -0.28
N PRO A 85 -28.53 -37.32 0.09
CA PRO A 85 -29.28 -38.39 0.69
C PRO A 85 -29.89 -37.86 2.00
N LEU A 86 -31.20 -37.64 1.99
CA LEU A 86 -32.03 -37.37 3.17
C LEU A 86 -32.10 -38.65 4.01
N MET A 87 -30.96 -39.13 4.48
CA MET A 87 -30.94 -39.91 5.70
C MET A 87 -30.49 -38.96 6.79
N PRO A 88 -31.41 -38.40 7.60
CA PRO A 88 -31.06 -37.72 8.83
C PRO A 88 -30.57 -38.74 9.87
N MET A 89 -29.58 -39.55 9.51
CA MET A 89 -28.80 -40.33 10.46
C MET A 89 -27.88 -39.34 11.17
N LYS A 90 -28.45 -38.57 12.09
CA LYS A 90 -27.68 -37.77 13.06
C LYS A 90 -27.05 -38.75 14.05
N SER A 91 -26.00 -39.46 13.63
CA SER A 91 -25.17 -40.20 14.56
C SER A 91 -23.98 -39.33 14.97
N ARG A 92 -23.72 -39.29 16.27
CA ARG A 92 -22.61 -38.53 16.85
C ARG A 92 -21.26 -38.95 16.24
N GLU A 93 -21.14 -40.23 15.91
CA GLU A 93 -19.93 -40.84 15.32
C GLU A 93 -19.68 -40.45 13.85
N ILE A 94 -20.73 -40.27 13.04
CA ILE A 94 -20.53 -39.80 11.65
C ILE A 94 -20.18 -38.31 11.66
N GLU A 95 -20.75 -37.54 12.58
CA GLU A 95 -20.54 -36.10 12.66
C GLU A 95 -19.14 -35.72 13.17
N THR A 96 -18.57 -36.50 14.11
CA THR A 96 -17.18 -36.32 14.59
C THR A 96 -16.15 -36.52 13.48
N VAL A 97 -16.40 -37.40 12.51
CA VAL A 97 -15.50 -37.64 11.38
C VAL A 97 -15.80 -36.72 10.19
N ALA A 98 -17.07 -36.44 9.91
CA ALA A 98 -17.48 -35.67 8.73
C ALA A 98 -17.21 -34.16 8.88
N LYS A 99 -17.31 -33.58 10.08
CA LYS A 99 -17.06 -32.15 10.31
C LYS A 99 -15.60 -31.74 10.00
N PRO A 100 -14.57 -32.41 10.56
CA PRO A 100 -13.19 -32.09 10.23
C PRO A 100 -12.88 -32.23 8.74
N ARG A 101 -13.40 -33.26 8.07
CA ARG A 101 -13.21 -33.46 6.63
C ARG A 101 -13.82 -32.34 5.79
N LYS A 102 -15.02 -31.86 6.14
CA LYS A 102 -15.65 -30.71 5.46
C LYS A 102 -14.86 -29.43 5.67
N MET A 103 -14.38 -29.19 6.89
CA MET A 103 -13.52 -28.04 7.18
C MET A 103 -12.18 -28.13 6.45
N ALA A 104 -11.57 -29.31 6.39
CA ALA A 104 -10.34 -29.54 5.63
C ALA A 104 -10.54 -29.30 4.12
N PHE A 105 -11.66 -29.75 3.55
CA PHE A 105 -11.98 -29.48 2.15
C PHE A 105 -12.15 -27.98 1.88
N LEU A 106 -12.86 -27.25 2.75
CA LEU A 106 -12.98 -25.80 2.64
C LEU A 106 -11.63 -25.09 2.78
N ALA A 107 -10.79 -25.54 3.71
CA ALA A 107 -9.44 -25.03 3.88
C ALA A 107 -8.57 -25.29 2.63
N MET A 108 -8.66 -26.48 2.03
CA MET A 108 -7.96 -26.78 0.78
C MET A 108 -8.42 -25.87 -0.35
N LEU A 109 -9.73 -25.67 -0.53
CA LEU A 109 -10.25 -24.75 -1.54
C LEU A 109 -9.74 -23.32 -1.32
N ALA A 110 -9.72 -22.85 -0.07
CA ALA A 110 -9.19 -21.54 0.27
C ALA A 110 -7.69 -21.42 -0.04
N ILE A 111 -6.90 -22.45 0.28
CA ILE A 111 -5.46 -22.50 -0.02
C ILE A 111 -5.23 -22.51 -1.53
N THR A 112 -5.99 -23.32 -2.29
CA THR A 112 -5.88 -23.36 -3.75
C THR A 112 -6.23 -22.01 -4.38
N ALA A 113 -7.29 -21.35 -3.92
CA ALA A 113 -7.65 -20.02 -4.38
C ALA A 113 -6.56 -18.99 -4.02
N GLY A 114 -6.03 -19.03 -2.80
CA GLY A 114 -4.92 -18.18 -2.36
C GLY A 114 -3.66 -18.38 -3.21
N PHE A 115 -3.31 -19.63 -3.52
CA PHE A 115 -2.17 -19.94 -4.38
C PHE A 115 -2.38 -19.44 -5.82
N GLY A 116 -3.59 -19.60 -6.37
CA GLY A 116 -3.95 -19.04 -7.67
C GLY A 116 -3.81 -17.51 -7.72
N TYR A 117 -4.23 -16.81 -6.65
CA TYR A 117 -4.07 -15.37 -6.54
C TYR A 117 -2.59 -14.94 -6.48
N LEU A 118 -1.75 -15.66 -5.74
CA LEU A 118 -0.31 -15.38 -5.70
C LEU A 118 0.35 -15.56 -7.06
N LEU A 119 0.03 -16.64 -7.78
CA LEU A 119 0.53 -16.88 -9.13
C LEU A 119 0.09 -15.77 -10.12
N PHE A 120 -1.15 -15.30 -10.00
CA PHE A 120 -1.65 -14.21 -10.83
C PHE A 120 -0.85 -12.91 -10.62
N ASN A 121 -0.59 -12.53 -9.37
CA ASN A 121 0.20 -11.33 -9.07
C ASN A 121 1.64 -11.45 -9.57
N LEU A 122 2.27 -12.60 -9.34
CA LEU A 122 3.64 -12.86 -9.82
C LEU A 122 3.72 -12.77 -11.36
N SER A 123 2.70 -13.28 -12.06
CA SER A 123 2.65 -13.18 -13.53
C SER A 123 2.54 -11.73 -14.01
N ASN A 124 1.73 -10.90 -13.36
CA ASN A 124 1.59 -9.49 -13.72
C ASN A 124 2.89 -8.72 -13.50
N GLU A 125 3.58 -8.96 -12.39
CA GLU A 125 4.87 -8.34 -12.09
C GLU A 125 5.94 -8.77 -13.10
N TYR A 126 5.99 -10.05 -13.45
CA TYR A 126 6.89 -10.56 -14.48
C TYR A 126 6.63 -9.93 -15.86
N GLN A 127 5.36 -9.76 -16.24
CA GLN A 127 5.01 -9.06 -17.48
C GLN A 127 5.42 -7.59 -17.46
N ALA A 128 5.20 -6.89 -16.35
CA ALA A 128 5.61 -5.49 -16.19
C ALA A 128 7.13 -5.34 -16.29
N LEU A 129 7.89 -6.25 -15.67
CA LEU A 129 9.35 -6.25 -15.73
C LEU A 129 9.87 -6.51 -17.15
N ASN A 130 9.27 -7.45 -17.87
CA ASN A 130 9.61 -7.70 -19.27
C ASN A 130 9.29 -6.49 -20.16
N ALA A 131 8.13 -5.85 -19.98
CA ALA A 131 7.78 -4.63 -20.70
C ALA A 131 8.76 -3.49 -20.38
N ALA A 132 9.15 -3.33 -19.11
CA ALA A 132 10.14 -2.34 -18.70
C ALA A 132 11.51 -2.60 -19.34
N GLN A 133 11.97 -3.87 -19.41
CA GLN A 133 13.21 -4.23 -20.09
C GLN A 133 13.18 -3.94 -21.59
N GLN A 134 12.06 -4.25 -22.25
CA GLN A 134 11.89 -3.96 -23.68
C GLN A 134 11.91 -2.44 -23.94
N ASN A 135 11.18 -1.68 -23.12
CA ASN A 135 11.18 -0.21 -23.20
C ASN A 135 12.58 0.36 -22.93
N ALA A 136 13.31 -0.16 -21.95
CA ALA A 136 14.67 0.29 -21.66
C ALA A 136 15.62 0.02 -22.85
N ALA A 137 15.51 -1.15 -23.48
CA ALA A 137 16.30 -1.47 -24.66
C ALA A 137 15.94 -0.57 -25.85
N GLU A 138 14.66 -0.21 -26.02
CA GLU A 138 14.21 0.72 -27.05
C GLU A 138 14.70 2.15 -26.78
N VAL A 139 14.57 2.65 -25.55
CA VAL A 139 15.09 3.95 -25.13
C VAL A 139 16.61 4.02 -25.36
N GLN A 140 17.35 2.95 -25.05
CA GLN A 140 18.78 2.90 -25.28
C GLN A 140 19.13 2.99 -26.77
N LYS A 141 18.38 2.30 -27.65
CA LYS A 141 18.56 2.43 -29.11
C LYS A 141 18.28 3.84 -29.59
N MET A 142 17.19 4.44 -29.11
CA MET A 142 16.82 5.82 -29.45
C MET A 142 17.87 6.83 -28.98
N GLN A 143 18.46 6.61 -27.80
CA GLN A 143 19.55 7.43 -27.29
C GLN A 143 20.80 7.34 -28.18
N VAL A 144 21.21 6.14 -28.59
CA VAL A 144 22.36 5.96 -29.49
C VAL A 144 22.12 6.64 -30.84
N LEU A 145 20.91 6.54 -31.40
CA LEU A 145 20.55 7.24 -32.64
C LEU A 145 20.57 8.77 -32.47
N ALA A 146 20.01 9.26 -31.37
CA ALA A 146 20.02 10.69 -31.06
C ALA A 146 21.46 11.22 -30.92
N ASP A 147 22.33 10.47 -30.25
CA ASP A 147 23.75 10.82 -30.11
C ASP A 147 24.48 10.83 -31.46
N GLN A 148 24.18 9.87 -32.35
CA GLN A 148 24.74 9.87 -33.70
C GLN A 148 24.32 11.10 -34.51
N ILE A 149 23.01 11.40 -34.54
CA ILE A 149 22.47 12.59 -35.21
C ILE A 149 23.09 13.86 -34.62
N TYR A 150 23.21 13.92 -33.30
CA TYR A 150 23.82 15.05 -32.60
C TYR A 150 25.29 15.24 -33.00
N GLN A 151 26.08 14.17 -33.06
CA GLN A 151 27.48 14.22 -33.48
C GLN A 151 27.62 14.62 -34.95
N GLU A 152 26.73 14.15 -35.83
CA GLU A 152 26.69 14.59 -37.22
C GLU A 152 26.38 16.08 -37.35
N GLU A 153 25.40 16.58 -36.58
CA GLU A 153 25.05 17.99 -36.58
C GLU A 153 26.16 18.86 -35.97
N ILE A 154 26.90 18.36 -34.97
CA ILE A 154 28.12 19.01 -34.48
C ILE A 154 29.14 19.14 -35.60
N LYS A 155 29.49 18.03 -36.27
CA LYS A 155 30.48 18.02 -37.36
C LYS A 155 30.08 18.98 -38.48
N ARG A 156 28.79 19.01 -38.83
CA ARG A 156 28.24 19.92 -39.84
C ARG A 156 28.40 21.38 -39.43
N LYS A 157 28.10 21.73 -38.17
CA LYS A 157 28.21 23.11 -37.67
C LYS A 157 29.66 23.54 -37.44
N GLU A 158 30.53 22.64 -37.01
CA GLU A 158 31.99 22.87 -36.95
C GLU A 158 32.55 23.12 -38.36
N ALA A 159 32.07 22.39 -39.38
CA ALA A 159 32.44 22.64 -40.78
C ALA A 159 31.97 24.00 -41.32
N LEU A 160 30.93 24.60 -40.70
CA LEU A 160 30.46 25.95 -40.98
C LEU A 160 31.23 27.03 -40.17
N GLY A 161 32.27 26.63 -39.43
CA GLY A 161 33.10 27.53 -38.63
C GLY A 161 32.52 27.90 -37.26
N ILE A 162 31.48 27.20 -36.79
CA ILE A 162 30.90 27.41 -35.46
C ILE A 162 31.58 26.48 -34.46
N ASP A 163 32.32 27.03 -33.51
CA ASP A 163 32.92 26.25 -32.41
C ASP A 163 31.87 25.90 -31.36
N ILE A 164 31.25 24.73 -31.53
CA ILE A 164 30.23 24.24 -30.61
C ILE A 164 30.81 23.90 -29.24
N LYS A 165 32.07 23.48 -29.15
CA LYS A 165 32.71 23.15 -27.87
C LYS A 165 32.86 24.39 -27.00
N LEU A 166 33.20 25.53 -27.61
CA LEU A 166 33.24 26.81 -26.89
C LEU A 166 31.85 27.22 -26.37
N ILE A 167 30.80 27.07 -27.20
CA ILE A 167 29.43 27.39 -26.79
C ILE A 167 28.99 26.47 -25.63
N GLN A 168 29.24 25.16 -25.73
CA GLN A 168 28.93 24.21 -24.66
C GLN A 168 29.69 24.49 -23.37
N GLY A 169 30.99 24.83 -23.46
CA GLY A 169 31.81 25.22 -22.33
C GLY A 169 31.27 26.49 -21.65
N ALA A 170 30.94 27.51 -22.42
CA ALA A 170 30.33 28.74 -21.91
C ALA A 170 28.97 28.48 -21.25
N LEU A 171 28.14 27.61 -21.83
CA LEU A 171 26.85 27.21 -21.27
C LEU A 171 26.99 26.36 -19.99
N GLY A 172 28.02 25.51 -19.93
CA GLY A 172 28.37 24.74 -18.75
C GLY A 172 28.75 25.64 -17.58
N ILE A 173 29.68 26.58 -17.83
CA ILE A 173 30.09 27.60 -16.86
C ILE A 173 28.88 28.44 -16.42
N TYR A 174 28.01 28.84 -17.33
CA TYR A 174 26.80 29.60 -16.99
C TYR A 174 25.83 28.81 -16.11
N LYS A 175 25.56 27.53 -16.44
CA LYS A 175 24.70 26.66 -15.63
C LYS A 175 25.30 26.33 -14.26
N GLU A 176 26.61 26.21 -14.17
CA GLU A 176 27.30 26.03 -12.90
C GLU A 176 27.24 27.31 -12.07
N TYR A 177 27.43 28.47 -12.70
CA TYR A 177 27.29 29.77 -12.04
C TYR A 177 25.85 29.98 -11.53
N ASP A 178 24.84 29.63 -12.31
CA ASP A 178 23.43 29.70 -11.93
C ASP A 178 23.13 28.81 -10.69
N LYS A 179 23.72 27.61 -10.63
CA LYS A 179 23.63 26.73 -9.45
C LYS A 179 24.38 27.26 -8.22
N MET A 180 25.44 28.04 -8.42
CA MET A 180 26.19 28.70 -7.34
C MET A 180 25.57 30.03 -6.91
N THR A 181 24.61 30.55 -7.67
CA THR A 181 23.95 31.81 -7.37
C THR A 181 22.99 31.60 -6.21
N PHE A 182 23.35 32.15 -5.05
CA PHE A 182 22.50 32.16 -3.88
C PHE A 182 21.34 33.13 -4.12
N ASP A 183 20.12 32.59 -4.22
CA ASP A 183 18.92 33.40 -4.14
C ASP A 183 18.55 33.65 -2.66
N PRO A 184 18.69 34.89 -2.14
CA PRO A 184 18.36 35.21 -0.76
C PRO A 184 16.84 35.25 -0.52
N LEU A 185 16.01 35.37 -1.56
CA LEU A 185 14.58 35.64 -1.41
C LEU A 185 13.84 34.55 -0.61
N PRO A 186 14.00 33.25 -0.89
CA PRO A 186 13.30 32.20 -0.12
C PRO A 186 13.74 32.17 1.34
N MET A 187 15.01 32.49 1.61
CA MET A 187 15.53 32.57 2.98
C MET A 187 14.91 33.76 3.73
N LEU A 188 14.86 34.93 3.09
CA LEU A 188 14.24 36.13 3.65
C LEU A 188 12.75 35.95 3.90
N GLU A 189 12.04 35.29 2.99
CA GLU A 189 10.61 34.98 3.14
C GLU A 189 10.36 34.05 4.34
N ALA A 190 11.19 33.00 4.48
CA ALA A 190 11.10 32.10 5.63
C ALA A 190 11.36 32.83 6.94
N ILE A 191 12.39 33.68 7.00
CA ILE A 191 12.68 34.53 8.17
C ILE A 191 11.47 35.42 8.48
N GLY A 192 10.96 36.15 7.49
CA GLY A 192 9.81 37.04 7.65
C GLY A 192 8.56 36.34 8.19
N SER A 193 8.26 35.15 7.67
CA SER A 193 7.08 34.37 8.07
C SER A 193 7.16 33.80 9.50
N GLU A 194 8.37 33.53 10.01
CA GLU A 194 8.57 32.84 11.29
C GLU A 194 8.89 33.76 12.47
N LEU A 195 9.04 35.07 12.24
CA LEU A 195 9.42 36.05 13.27
C LEU A 195 8.37 36.23 14.38
N GLN A 196 7.08 35.88 14.18
CA GLN A 196 6.01 35.85 15.20
C GLN A 196 6.02 37.02 16.22
N GLY A 197 6.27 38.25 15.75
CA GLY A 197 6.30 39.45 16.60
C GLY A 197 7.66 39.81 17.21
N MET A 198 8.71 39.02 16.98
CA MET A 198 10.08 39.39 17.29
C MET A 198 10.58 40.46 16.30
N GLN A 199 11.26 41.47 16.81
CA GLN A 199 11.85 42.54 15.99
C GLN A 199 13.33 42.24 15.72
N VAL A 200 13.68 42.19 14.44
CA VAL A 200 15.07 42.10 14.00
C VAL A 200 15.65 43.52 13.99
N SER A 201 16.75 43.71 14.73
CA SER A 201 17.42 45.00 14.87
C SER A 201 18.43 45.23 13.75
N SER A 202 19.17 44.19 13.38
CA SER A 202 20.03 44.20 12.19
C SER A 202 20.16 42.80 11.59
N MET A 203 20.45 42.77 10.30
CA MET A 203 20.75 41.55 9.54
C MET A 203 22.04 41.78 8.78
N ASP A 204 23.03 40.94 9.05
CA ASP A 204 24.33 40.98 8.40
C ASP A 204 24.52 39.70 7.60
N MET A 205 24.86 39.84 6.32
CA MET A 205 25.15 38.71 5.44
C MET A 205 26.63 38.74 5.07
N ALA A 206 27.33 37.67 5.40
CA ALA A 206 28.74 37.51 5.10
C ALA A 206 28.97 36.24 4.28
N GLU A 207 29.79 36.37 3.25
CA GLU A 207 30.37 35.22 2.57
C GLU A 207 31.59 34.75 3.36
N SER A 208 31.61 33.48 3.73
CA SER A 208 32.74 32.85 4.41
C SER A 208 33.28 31.71 3.56
N LEU A 209 34.60 31.71 3.38
CA LEU A 209 35.34 30.65 2.72
C LEU A 209 35.89 29.72 3.80
N SER A 210 35.31 28.53 3.92
CA SER A 210 35.85 27.49 4.80
C SER A 210 36.85 26.64 4.03
N PRO A 211 37.98 26.18 4.63
CA PRO A 211 38.85 25.21 3.99
C PRO A 211 38.04 23.96 3.62
N ALA A 212 38.18 23.46 2.39
CA ALA A 212 37.60 22.16 2.04
C ALA A 212 38.27 21.04 2.86
N GLU A 213 37.63 19.87 2.90
CA GLU A 213 38.16 18.67 3.55
C GLU A 213 39.61 18.40 3.11
N ALA A 214 40.44 17.93 4.04
CA ALA A 214 41.87 17.75 3.83
C ALA A 214 42.15 16.87 2.59
N GLY A 215 42.84 17.44 1.59
CA GLY A 215 43.25 16.75 0.36
C GLY A 215 42.60 17.28 -0.93
N VAL A 216 41.66 18.21 -0.86
CA VAL A 216 41.05 18.82 -2.06
C VAL A 216 41.82 20.10 -2.45
N VAL A 217 42.42 20.10 -3.63
CA VAL A 217 43.12 21.25 -4.22
C VAL A 217 42.47 21.66 -5.53
N ASN A 218 42.41 22.96 -5.79
CA ASN A 218 42.05 23.52 -7.09
C ASN A 218 43.13 23.18 -8.13
N TYR A 219 42.82 23.36 -9.42
CA TYR A 219 43.75 23.10 -10.54
C TYR A 219 45.08 23.88 -10.45
N ASP A 220 45.12 24.97 -9.70
CA ASP A 220 46.31 25.79 -9.45
C ASP A 220 47.11 25.35 -8.20
N GLY A 221 46.72 24.26 -7.55
CA GLY A 221 47.35 23.74 -6.33
C GLY A 221 46.95 24.46 -5.05
N THR A 222 46.02 25.43 -5.10
CA THR A 222 45.48 26.07 -3.90
C THR A 222 44.47 25.15 -3.20
N PRO A 223 44.36 25.16 -1.86
CA PRO A 223 43.32 24.41 -1.17
C PRO A 223 41.94 24.83 -1.69
N ALA A 224 41.10 23.87 -2.06
CA ALA A 224 39.71 24.16 -2.39
C ALA A 224 39.04 24.77 -1.15
N SER A 225 38.17 25.76 -1.34
CA SER A 225 37.47 26.43 -0.25
C SER A 225 35.97 26.31 -0.42
N ASN A 226 35.28 25.67 0.51
CA ASN A 226 33.82 25.62 0.46
C ASN A 226 33.27 27.04 0.69
N LYS A 227 32.54 27.54 -0.30
CA LYS A 227 31.84 28.81 -0.17
C LYS A 227 30.62 28.60 0.72
N SER A 228 30.50 29.39 1.76
CA SER A 228 29.32 29.39 2.64
C SER A 228 28.79 30.81 2.78
N ILE A 229 27.49 30.94 2.90
CA ILE A 229 26.85 32.23 3.19
C ILE A 229 26.27 32.12 4.59
N ALA A 230 26.76 32.98 5.48
CA ALA A 230 26.28 33.12 6.84
C ALA A 230 25.44 34.40 6.93
N THR A 231 24.22 34.25 7.45
CA THR A 231 23.31 35.35 7.72
C THR A 231 23.09 35.45 9.23
N THR A 232 23.51 36.55 9.83
CA THR A 232 23.35 36.81 11.26
C THR A 232 22.20 37.77 11.49
N LEU A 233 21.19 37.32 12.22
CA LEU A 233 20.05 38.09 12.68
C LEU A 233 20.28 38.52 14.12
N ASN A 234 20.31 39.82 14.37
CA ASN A 234 20.44 40.39 15.71
C ASN A 234 19.07 40.85 16.21
N PHE A 235 18.74 40.49 17.44
CA PHE A 235 17.49 40.80 18.12
C PHE A 235 17.74 41.65 19.34
N THR A 236 16.83 42.58 19.59
CA THR A 236 16.84 43.44 20.77
C THR A 236 15.65 43.13 21.65
N PHE A 237 15.92 42.90 22.94
CA PHE A 237 14.89 42.60 23.93
C PHE A 237 14.86 43.69 25.02
N PRO A 238 13.66 44.02 25.55
CA PRO A 238 13.56 44.96 26.66
C PRO A 238 14.21 44.38 27.93
N GLY A 239 14.90 45.19 28.73
CA GLY A 239 15.54 44.77 29.98
C GLY A 239 14.61 44.20 31.05
N THR A 240 13.30 44.38 30.87
CA THR A 240 12.25 43.79 31.69
C THR A 240 11.98 42.32 31.40
N ILE A 241 12.51 41.75 30.30
CA ILE A 241 12.34 40.33 29.98
C ILE A 241 13.27 39.47 30.85
N GLU A 242 12.76 38.34 31.34
CA GLU A 242 13.63 37.34 31.97
C GLU A 242 14.53 36.69 30.91
N PRO A 243 15.86 36.63 31.10
CA PRO A 243 16.78 36.07 30.09
C PRO A 243 16.46 34.63 29.68
N GLN A 244 15.90 33.83 30.60
CA GLN A 244 15.46 32.46 30.31
C GLN A 244 14.34 32.46 29.26
N VAL A 245 13.34 33.32 29.44
CA VAL A 245 12.22 33.47 28.50
C VAL A 245 12.71 33.98 27.13
N GLY A 246 13.65 34.92 27.11
CA GLY A 246 14.22 35.40 25.84
C GLY A 246 15.07 34.33 25.12
N ASN A 247 15.83 33.52 25.85
CA ASN A 247 16.56 32.39 25.29
C ASN A 247 15.62 31.29 24.75
N GLU A 248 14.50 31.02 25.44
CA GLU A 248 13.45 30.12 24.95
C GLU A 248 12.82 30.63 23.65
N GLN A 249 12.59 31.94 23.54
CA GLN A 249 12.09 32.54 22.30
C GLN A 249 13.08 32.39 21.13
N LEU A 250 14.38 32.59 21.38
CA LEU A 250 15.42 32.37 20.37
C LEU A 250 15.51 30.89 19.95
N ASP A 251 15.43 29.95 20.90
CA ASP A 251 15.45 28.52 20.57
C ASP A 251 14.19 28.08 19.81
N ALA A 252 13.03 28.63 20.17
CA ALA A 252 11.79 28.38 19.43
C ALA A 252 11.89 28.92 18.00
N LEU A 253 12.44 30.11 17.80
CA LEU A 253 12.67 30.69 16.47
C LEU A 253 13.68 29.83 15.68
N ARG A 254 14.79 29.40 16.30
CA ARG A 254 15.73 28.47 15.68
C ARG A 254 15.02 27.21 15.18
N LYS A 255 14.24 26.55 16.03
CA LYS A 255 13.51 25.32 15.66
C LYS A 255 12.56 25.52 14.48
N ARG A 256 11.84 26.65 14.44
CA ARG A 256 10.94 26.98 13.32
C ARG A 256 11.71 27.24 12.02
N LEU A 257 12.80 28.01 12.10
CA LEU A 257 13.66 28.28 10.94
C LEU A 257 14.31 27.00 10.42
N THR A 258 14.81 26.11 11.30
CA THR A 258 15.35 24.80 10.89
C THR A 258 14.32 23.94 10.17
N ALA A 259 13.05 23.98 10.61
CA ALA A 259 11.98 23.23 9.95
C ALA A 259 11.60 23.79 8.57
N LYS A 260 11.71 25.12 8.38
CA LYS A 260 11.33 25.82 7.14
C LYS A 260 12.44 25.93 6.11
N LEU A 261 13.70 25.85 6.54
CA LEU A 261 14.89 25.98 5.70
C LEU A 261 15.69 24.67 5.62
N PRO A 262 15.19 23.63 4.91
CA PRO A 262 15.93 22.38 4.75
C PRO A 262 17.23 22.64 3.97
N GLY A 263 18.35 22.20 4.52
CA GLY A 263 19.69 22.42 3.95
C GLY A 263 20.41 23.68 4.45
N TYR A 264 19.83 24.41 5.40
CA TYR A 264 20.49 25.48 6.14
C TYR A 264 20.77 25.03 7.57
N GLU A 265 21.94 25.38 8.11
CA GLU A 265 22.27 25.20 9.51
C GLU A 265 21.89 26.46 10.29
N VAL A 266 20.99 26.34 11.27
CA VAL A 266 20.55 27.48 12.10
C VAL A 266 21.07 27.31 13.53
N LYS A 267 21.88 28.28 13.98
CA LYS A 267 22.54 28.31 15.29
C LYS A 267 22.14 29.56 16.07
N VAL A 268 22.09 29.48 17.40
CA VAL A 268 22.00 30.68 18.25
C VAL A 268 23.42 31.21 18.42
N SER A 269 23.74 32.37 17.84
CA SER A 269 25.07 32.97 17.93
C SER A 269 25.29 33.70 19.25
N LYS A 270 24.23 34.24 19.86
CA LYS A 270 24.30 34.97 21.14
C LYS A 270 23.05 34.77 21.99
N GLN A 271 23.23 34.33 23.23
CA GLN A 271 22.18 34.24 24.26
C GLN A 271 22.09 35.55 25.06
N LEU A 272 20.93 35.82 25.67
CA LEU A 272 20.68 37.08 26.39
C LEU A 272 21.47 37.21 27.70
N ALA A 273 21.89 36.10 28.30
CA ALA A 273 22.74 36.09 29.48
C ALA A 273 23.81 35.00 29.33
N ASP A 274 25.08 35.41 29.33
CA ASP A 274 26.18 34.49 29.64
C ASP A 274 25.97 34.06 31.10
N LEU A 275 25.70 32.77 31.33
CA LEU A 275 25.58 32.21 32.70
C LEU A 275 26.88 32.35 33.51
N THR A 276 27.96 32.82 32.87
CA THR A 276 29.25 33.19 33.46
C THR A 276 29.32 34.69 33.80
N TYR A 277 28.38 35.20 34.59
CA TYR A 277 28.54 36.53 35.18
C TYR A 277 29.50 36.47 36.39
N THR A 278 30.80 36.63 36.13
CA THR A 278 31.80 37.05 37.12
C THR A 278 31.81 38.58 37.17
N GLY A 279 30.78 39.19 37.73
CA GLY A 279 30.73 40.63 37.97
C GLY A 279 30.67 40.92 39.47
N GLU A 280 31.55 41.81 39.90
CA GLU A 280 31.75 42.27 41.27
C GLU A 280 30.41 42.65 41.93
N ILE A 281 30.14 42.07 43.11
CA ILE A 281 28.93 42.32 43.89
C ILE A 281 29.00 43.75 44.44
N SER A 282 28.53 44.71 43.66
CA SER A 282 28.21 46.05 44.16
C SER A 282 26.84 45.98 44.85
N SER A 283 26.87 46.07 46.18
CA SER A 283 25.69 46.05 47.04
C SER A 283 24.96 47.41 47.02
N GLU A 284 24.25 47.70 45.92
CA GLU A 284 23.25 48.78 45.91
C GLU A 284 21.84 48.16 45.96
N THR A 285 21.22 48.20 47.14
CA THR A 285 19.82 47.81 47.36
C THR A 285 18.90 49.04 47.34
N GLY A 286 17.80 48.96 46.59
CA GLY A 286 16.75 49.98 46.53
C GLY A 286 16.45 50.50 45.11
N PHE A 287 15.31 51.19 44.95
CA PHE A 287 14.63 51.66 43.73
C PHE A 287 15.49 52.06 42.49
N THR A 288 16.76 52.40 42.66
CA THR A 288 17.73 52.69 41.58
C THR A 288 18.14 51.46 40.76
N ALA A 289 18.22 50.26 41.35
CA ALA A 289 18.58 49.04 40.63
C ALA A 289 17.45 48.55 39.68
N ALA A 290 16.19 48.71 40.09
CA ALA A 290 15.03 48.38 39.26
C ALA A 290 14.87 49.35 38.08
N ARG A 291 15.27 50.63 38.26
CA ARG A 291 15.22 51.65 37.21
C ARG A 291 16.32 51.47 36.17
N ARG A 292 17.54 51.09 36.58
CA ARG A 292 18.62 50.72 35.62
C ARG A 292 18.29 49.44 34.83
N LYS A 293 17.72 48.41 35.46
CA LYS A 293 17.26 47.20 34.74
C LYS A 293 16.20 47.47 33.67
N ALA A 294 15.41 48.54 33.81
CA ALA A 294 14.43 48.93 32.81
C ALA A 294 15.05 49.65 31.60
N ASP A 295 16.22 50.28 31.77
CA ASP A 295 16.97 50.97 30.72
C ASP A 295 18.00 50.06 30.03
N ASP A 296 18.39 48.94 30.66
CA ASP A 296 19.27 47.94 30.05
C ASP A 296 18.55 47.20 28.91
N VAL A 297 19.28 46.93 27.84
CA VAL A 297 18.75 46.29 26.63
C VAL A 297 19.53 45.01 26.38
N TYR A 298 18.84 43.88 26.30
CA TYR A 298 19.48 42.61 25.98
C TYR A 298 19.58 42.41 24.46
N THR A 299 20.67 41.80 24.03
CA THR A 299 20.90 41.48 22.61
C THR A 299 21.06 39.98 22.44
N GLY A 300 20.29 39.41 21.52
CA GLY A 300 20.36 38.01 21.12
C GLY A 300 20.68 37.87 19.64
N GLY A 301 21.21 36.72 19.23
CA GLY A 301 21.63 36.51 17.85
C GLY A 301 21.31 35.10 17.33
N ILE A 302 20.88 35.01 16.08
CA ILE A 302 20.73 33.75 15.35
C ILE A 302 21.56 33.82 14.07
N GLU A 303 22.34 32.79 13.80
CA GLU A 303 23.13 32.63 12.60
C GLU A 303 22.52 31.52 11.73
N ILE A 304 22.33 31.81 10.45
CA ILE A 304 21.80 30.90 9.44
C ILE A 304 22.89 30.70 8.39
N ILE A 305 23.39 29.47 8.27
CA ILE A 305 24.51 29.13 7.40
C ILE A 305 24.01 28.23 6.27
N ARG A 306 24.37 28.58 5.03
CA ARG A 306 24.20 27.70 3.87
C ARG A 306 25.55 27.37 3.27
N GLU A 307 25.88 26.10 3.22
CA GLU A 307 27.04 25.63 2.46
C GLU A 307 26.67 25.57 0.96
N LEU A 308 27.47 26.24 0.13
CA LEU A 308 27.43 26.11 -1.31
C LEU A 308 28.51 25.09 -1.69
N LYS A 309 28.08 23.93 -2.21
CA LYS A 309 29.03 22.94 -2.71
C LYS A 309 29.75 23.52 -3.93
N ASN A 310 31.07 23.59 -3.87
CA ASN A 310 31.88 23.97 -5.03
C ASN A 310 31.76 22.94 -6.14
N ALA A 311 31.75 23.41 -7.39
CA ALA A 311 31.73 22.57 -8.60
C ALA A 311 33.07 21.85 -8.88
N GLY A 312 34.07 21.96 -8.00
CA GLY A 312 35.40 21.38 -8.22
C GLY A 312 35.47 19.85 -8.12
N ASN A 313 34.37 19.13 -7.87
CA ASN A 313 34.43 17.71 -7.49
C ASN A 313 33.75 16.74 -8.48
N THR A 314 33.90 16.96 -9.80
CA THR A 314 33.56 15.93 -10.80
C THR A 314 34.68 15.62 -11.80
N GLY A 315 35.88 16.19 -11.62
CA GLY A 315 37.06 15.83 -12.41
C GLY A 315 37.77 14.61 -11.84
N THR A 316 37.28 13.40 -12.11
CA THR A 316 38.17 12.23 -12.14
C THR A 316 39.24 12.46 -13.22
N PRO A 317 40.52 12.11 -12.98
CA PRO A 317 41.57 12.21 -13.99
C PRO A 317 41.27 11.38 -15.25
#